data_AF-A0A453KGZ7-F1
#
_entry.id   AF-A0A453KGZ7-F1
#
_cell.length_a   1.000
_cell.length_b   1.000
_cell.length_c   1.000
_cell.angle_alpha   90.00
_cell.angle_beta   90.00
_cell.angle_gamma   90.00
#
_symmetry.space_group_name_H-M   'P 1'
#
loop_
_entity.id
_entity.type
_entity.pdbx_description
1 polymer ?
#
loop_
_entity_poly.entity_id
_entity_poly.type
_entity_poly.pdbx_seq_one_letter_code
_entity_poly.pdbx_strand_id
1 'polypeptide(L)'
;MAWELTEVPGNPTSLQPSTVDVVAANILPKVTNALIRQLNQVCPLENLRHVKRVRRRVGCGENSELSIILCLSTGPDNCSEGFPEEVQKIVDNYHLSPFIAKVASCSATSKEEWEEQCKLWPTSYHPPHDIDGVSGFKEEELPSIFHFMRTAMQLSQVNSPVYYVILLHSRLFCK
;
A
#
# COMPACT_ATOMS: atom_id res chain seq x y z
N MET A 1 13.96 41.81 -15.47
CA MET A 1 14.21 40.91 -14.33
C MET A 1 13.96 39.50 -14.83
N ALA A 2 14.99 38.65 -14.80
CA ALA A 2 14.91 37.28 -15.29
C ALA A 2 14.48 36.36 -14.14
N TRP A 3 13.49 35.51 -14.38
CA TRP A 3 13.08 34.47 -13.45
C TRP A 3 14.06 33.31 -13.56
N GLU A 4 14.52 32.78 -12.42
CA GLU A 4 15.31 31.54 -12.39
C GLU A 4 14.43 30.43 -11.81
N LEU A 5 14.18 29.39 -12.61
CA LEU A 5 13.35 28.25 -12.28
C LEU A 5 14.24 27.14 -11.69
N THR A 6 14.07 26.83 -10.41
CA THR A 6 14.78 25.71 -9.77
C THR A 6 13.83 24.51 -9.69
N GLU A 7 14.12 23.46 -10.45
CA GLU A 7 13.38 22.19 -10.35
C GLU A 7 13.85 21.41 -9.11
N VAL A 8 12.89 21.02 -8.26
CA VAL A 8 13.13 20.13 -7.12
C VAL A 8 12.83 18.71 -7.59
N PRO A 9 13.81 17.79 -7.61
CA PRO A 9 13.57 16.42 -8.05
C PRO A 9 12.55 15.75 -7.12
N GLY A 10 11.48 15.21 -7.69
CA GLY A 10 10.64 14.24 -6.96
C GLY A 10 11.50 13.03 -6.58
N ASN A 11 11.33 12.53 -5.36
CA ASN A 11 12.07 11.35 -4.87
C ASN A 11 12.00 10.22 -5.91
N PRO A 12 13.12 9.58 -6.28
CA PRO A 12 13.09 8.38 -7.11
C PRO A 12 12.51 7.26 -6.24
N THR A 13 11.21 7.00 -6.36
CA THR A 13 10.61 5.77 -5.84
C THR A 13 11.33 4.61 -6.51
N SER A 14 12.09 3.85 -5.73
CA SER A 14 12.84 2.68 -6.20
C SER A 14 11.90 1.74 -6.97
N LEU A 15 12.11 1.64 -8.29
CA LEU A 15 11.31 0.90 -9.26
C LEU A 15 11.42 -0.63 -9.17
N GLN A 16 12.00 -1.18 -8.10
CA GLN A 16 12.15 -2.63 -7.95
C GLN A 16 10.98 -3.19 -7.14
N PRO A 17 10.20 -4.15 -7.67
CA PRO A 17 9.15 -4.79 -6.91
C PRO A 17 9.78 -5.66 -5.82
N SER A 18 9.82 -5.14 -4.60
CA SER A 18 10.19 -5.92 -3.42
C SER A 18 9.10 -6.98 -3.21
N THR A 19 9.49 -8.24 -3.31
CA THR A 19 8.61 -9.39 -3.08
C THR A 19 8.96 -10.05 -1.77
N VAL A 20 7.97 -10.63 -1.11
CA VAL A 20 8.13 -11.42 0.11
C VAL A 20 7.51 -12.79 -0.06
N ASP A 21 8.14 -13.79 0.56
CA ASP A 21 7.67 -15.16 0.56
C ASP A 21 6.61 -15.35 1.65
N VAL A 22 5.50 -15.96 1.26
CA VAL A 22 4.39 -16.33 2.15
C VAL A 22 4.11 -17.80 2.03
N VAL A 23 3.62 -18.39 3.11
CA VAL A 23 3.13 -19.76 3.10
C VAL A 23 1.64 -19.75 2.75
N ALA A 24 1.28 -20.42 1.67
CA ALA A 24 -0.08 -20.55 1.18
C ALA A 24 -0.48 -22.03 1.12
N ALA A 25 -1.78 -22.31 1.07
CA ALA A 25 -2.29 -23.67 0.90
C ALA A 25 -3.48 -23.71 -0.06
N ASN A 26 -3.67 -24.83 -0.74
CA ASN A 26 -4.86 -25.07 -1.55
C ASN A 26 -6.03 -25.47 -0.66
N ILE A 27 -7.22 -24.92 -0.95
CA ILE A 27 -8.42 -25.10 -0.14
C ILE A 27 -9.66 -25.34 -1.01
N LEU A 28 -10.66 -25.99 -0.40
CA LEU A 28 -11.98 -26.14 -0.98
C LEU A 28 -12.85 -24.91 -0.71
N PRO A 29 -13.73 -24.50 -1.64
CA PRO A 29 -14.63 -23.35 -1.45
C PRO A 29 -15.49 -23.41 -0.18
N LYS A 30 -15.85 -24.61 0.29
CA LYS A 30 -16.69 -24.83 1.47
C LYS A 30 -16.03 -24.39 2.78
N VAL A 31 -14.71 -24.50 2.89
CA VAL A 31 -13.97 -24.22 4.13
C VAL A 31 -13.39 -22.80 4.18
N THR A 32 -13.42 -22.07 3.07
CA THR A 32 -12.78 -20.75 2.91
C THR A 32 -13.18 -19.74 3.99
N ASN A 33 -14.47 -19.54 4.24
CA ASN A 33 -14.94 -18.53 5.19
C ASN A 33 -14.54 -18.85 6.64
N ALA A 34 -14.54 -20.13 7.01
CA ALA A 34 -14.10 -20.58 8.33
C ALA A 34 -12.60 -20.34 8.50
N LEU A 35 -11.79 -20.73 7.51
CA LEU A 35 -10.35 -20.51 7.52
C LEU A 35 -9.98 -19.04 7.57
N ILE A 36 -10.63 -18.17 6.79
CA ILE A 36 -10.37 -16.73 6.84
C ILE A 36 -10.60 -16.18 8.25
N ARG A 37 -11.70 -16.57 8.90
CA ARG A 37 -12.03 -16.09 10.25
C ARG A 37 -11.02 -16.56 11.29
N GLN A 38 -10.66 -17.84 11.28
CA GLN A 38 -9.67 -18.39 12.21
C GLN A 38 -8.30 -17.76 11.99
N LEU A 39 -7.85 -17.69 10.74
CA LEU A 39 -6.56 -17.14 10.40
C LEU A 39 -6.47 -15.63 10.70
N ASN A 40 -7.55 -14.87 10.57
CA ASN A 40 -7.57 -13.45 10.97
C ASN A 40 -7.44 -13.27 12.49
N GLN A 41 -7.82 -14.26 13.30
CA GLN A 41 -7.69 -14.23 14.75
C GLN A 41 -6.28 -14.63 15.20
N VAL A 42 -5.71 -15.69 14.59
CA VAL A 42 -4.43 -16.26 15.06
C VAL A 42 -3.21 -15.69 14.33
N CYS A 43 -3.35 -15.28 13.08
CA CYS A 43 -2.24 -14.78 12.26
C CYS A 43 -2.73 -13.70 11.27
N PRO A 44 -3.01 -12.48 11.75
CA PRO A 44 -3.39 -11.37 10.89
C PRO A 44 -2.23 -10.93 9.99
N LEU A 45 -2.54 -10.59 8.74
CA LEU A 45 -1.55 -10.15 7.74
C LEU A 45 -1.32 -8.62 7.83
N GLU A 46 -0.83 -8.14 8.97
CA GLU A 46 -0.73 -6.69 9.24
C GLU A 46 0.14 -5.93 8.24
N ASN A 47 1.24 -6.54 7.81
CA ASN A 47 2.18 -5.96 6.84
C ASN A 47 1.77 -6.18 5.37
N LEU A 48 0.67 -6.91 5.11
CA LEU A 48 0.22 -7.28 3.77
C LEU A 48 -1.29 -7.04 3.57
N ARG A 49 -1.83 -5.96 4.16
CA ARG A 49 -3.26 -5.63 4.09
C ARG A 49 -3.77 -5.36 2.67
N HIS A 50 -2.89 -4.96 1.76
CA HIS A 50 -3.19 -4.78 0.33
C HIS A 50 -3.34 -6.12 -0.39
N VAL A 51 -2.73 -7.20 0.11
CA VAL A 51 -2.79 -8.52 -0.50
C VAL A 51 -4.10 -9.22 -0.12
N LYS A 52 -4.83 -9.74 -1.11
CA LYS A 52 -6.06 -10.50 -0.82
C LYS A 52 -5.68 -11.84 -0.22
N ARG A 53 -6.27 -12.21 0.93
CA ARG A 53 -5.92 -13.46 1.61
C ARG A 53 -6.20 -14.73 0.78
N VAL A 54 -7.22 -14.70 -0.08
CA VAL A 54 -7.61 -15.81 -0.94
C VAL A 54 -7.46 -15.43 -2.40
N ARG A 55 -6.92 -16.35 -3.21
CA ARG A 55 -6.91 -16.25 -4.66
C ARG A 55 -7.67 -17.41 -5.28
N ARG A 56 -8.31 -17.15 -6.42
CA ARG A 56 -8.85 -18.18 -7.30
C ARG A 56 -7.82 -18.45 -8.40
N ARG A 57 -7.42 -19.71 -8.57
CA ARG A 57 -6.56 -20.11 -9.68
C ARG A 57 -7.42 -20.27 -10.93
N VAL A 58 -7.18 -19.43 -11.94
CA VAL A 58 -7.84 -19.53 -13.24
C VAL A 58 -6.94 -20.42 -14.10
N GLY A 59 -7.25 -21.71 -14.22
CA GLY A 59 -6.36 -22.59 -15.01
C GLY A 59 -6.67 -24.08 -15.12
N CYS A 60 -7.66 -24.66 -14.44
CA CYS A 60 -7.93 -26.09 -14.60
C CYS A 60 -9.42 -26.45 -14.44
N GLY A 61 -10.16 -26.49 -15.57
CA GLY A 61 -11.50 -27.07 -15.65
C GLY A 61 -12.63 -26.37 -14.88
N GLU A 62 -13.77 -27.06 -14.76
CA GLU A 62 -14.99 -26.60 -14.06
C GLU A 62 -14.77 -26.38 -12.55
N ASN A 63 -13.70 -26.93 -11.98
CA ASN A 63 -13.39 -26.85 -10.55
C ASN A 63 -12.37 -25.74 -10.29
N SER A 64 -12.87 -24.59 -9.85
CA SER A 64 -12.02 -23.48 -9.44
C SER A 64 -11.28 -23.79 -8.15
N GLU A 65 -10.00 -24.11 -8.27
CA GLU A 65 -9.10 -24.27 -7.12
C GLU A 65 -8.87 -22.91 -6.44
N LEU A 66 -9.05 -22.89 -5.13
CA LEU A 66 -8.76 -21.72 -4.30
C LEU A 66 -7.46 -21.95 -3.56
N SER A 67 -6.66 -20.89 -3.40
CA SER A 67 -5.51 -20.90 -2.49
C SER A 67 -5.66 -19.78 -1.47
N ILE A 68 -5.22 -20.03 -0.25
CA ILE A 68 -5.26 -19.08 0.87
C ILE A 68 -3.86 -18.87 1.44
N ILE A 69 -3.55 -17.64 1.85
CA ILE A 69 -2.32 -17.32 2.61
C ILE A 69 -2.54 -17.67 4.08
N LEU A 70 -1.65 -18.51 4.61
CA LEU A 70 -1.61 -18.93 6.01
C LEU A 70 -0.85 -17.90 6.85
N CYS A 71 0.43 -17.66 6.52
CA CYS A 71 1.32 -16.76 7.25
C CYS A 71 2.48 -16.26 6.37
N LEU A 72 3.28 -15.32 6.90
CA LEU A 72 4.58 -14.95 6.32
C LEU A 72 5.57 -16.11 6.46
N SER A 73 6.47 -16.27 5.49
CA SER A 73 7.56 -17.25 5.59
C SER A 73 8.64 -16.72 6.54
N THR A 74 8.92 -17.47 7.62
CA THR A 74 9.99 -17.14 8.57
C THR A 74 11.15 -18.12 8.37
N GLY A 75 11.95 -17.91 7.32
CA GLY A 75 13.17 -18.69 7.09
C GLY A 75 13.54 -18.87 5.61
N PRO A 76 14.84 -19.09 5.31
CA PRO A 76 15.32 -19.25 3.94
C PRO A 76 14.91 -20.60 3.31
N ASP A 77 14.68 -21.65 4.10
CA ASP A 77 14.43 -22.99 3.58
C ASP A 77 13.44 -23.77 4.45
N ASN A 78 12.45 -24.39 3.80
CA ASN A 78 11.51 -25.42 4.28
C ASN A 78 10.13 -24.96 4.79
N CYS A 79 9.10 -25.32 4.03
CA CYS A 79 7.66 -25.07 4.23
C CYS A 79 7.04 -25.69 5.50
N SER A 80 7.82 -26.21 6.45
CA SER A 80 7.34 -27.17 7.44
C SER A 80 7.74 -26.88 8.89
N GLU A 81 8.72 -26.02 9.17
CA GLU A 81 9.31 -25.90 10.52
C GLU A 81 9.20 -24.51 11.17
N GLY A 82 8.39 -23.60 10.64
CA GLY A 82 8.32 -22.21 11.10
C GLY A 82 6.94 -21.64 11.38
N PHE A 83 5.92 -22.47 11.57
CA PHE A 83 4.56 -21.97 11.83
C PHE A 83 4.38 -21.55 13.30
N PRO A 84 3.62 -20.47 13.57
CA PRO A 84 2.97 -20.33 14.86
C PRO A 84 2.15 -21.60 15.17
N GLU A 85 2.16 -22.05 16.42
CA GLU A 85 1.51 -23.29 16.85
C GLU A 85 0.02 -23.34 16.46
N GLU A 86 -0.64 -22.18 16.50
CA GLU A 86 -2.03 -22.01 16.11
C GLU A 86 -2.27 -22.23 14.61
N VAL A 87 -1.31 -21.82 13.76
CA VAL A 87 -1.38 -22.02 12.31
C VAL A 87 -1.15 -23.49 11.98
N GLN A 88 -0.21 -24.14 12.67
CA GLN A 88 0.03 -25.59 12.51
C GLN A 88 -1.23 -26.41 12.82
N LYS A 89 -1.94 -26.10 13.92
CA LYS A 89 -3.23 -26.73 14.26
C LYS A 89 -4.25 -26.59 13.14
N ILE A 90 -4.30 -25.44 12.46
CA ILE A 90 -5.21 -25.23 11.32
C ILE A 90 -4.78 -26.11 10.13
N VAL A 91 -3.49 -26.18 9.83
CA VAL A 91 -2.97 -27.03 8.75
C VAL A 91 -3.35 -28.49 8.98
N ASP A 92 -3.16 -28.99 10.21
CA ASP A 92 -3.45 -30.38 10.57
C ASP A 92 -4.96 -30.67 10.57
N ASN A 93 -5.77 -29.78 11.14
CA ASN A 93 -7.23 -29.94 11.24
C ASN A 93 -7.92 -30.01 9.88
N TYR A 94 -7.41 -29.27 8.88
CA TYR A 94 -7.99 -29.21 7.55
C TYR A 94 -7.20 -30.01 6.52
N HIS A 95 -6.15 -30.74 6.94
CA HIS A 95 -5.22 -31.48 6.08
C HIS A 95 -4.74 -30.64 4.88
N LEU A 96 -4.34 -29.41 5.17
CA LEU A 96 -3.90 -28.47 4.15
C LEU A 96 -2.53 -28.90 3.58
N SER A 97 -2.27 -28.53 2.34
CA SER A 97 -0.96 -28.71 1.69
C SER A 97 -0.26 -27.35 1.54
N PRO A 98 0.63 -26.97 2.47
CA PRO A 98 1.35 -25.70 2.42
C PRO A 98 2.40 -25.67 1.30
N PHE A 99 2.57 -24.51 0.69
CA PHE A 99 3.60 -24.22 -0.31
C PHE A 99 4.02 -22.75 -0.23
N ILE A 100 5.23 -22.43 -0.69
CA ILE A 100 5.71 -21.03 -0.75
C ILE A 100 5.13 -20.32 -1.98
N ALA A 101 4.61 -19.12 -1.76
CA ALA A 101 4.18 -18.20 -2.81
C ALA A 101 4.85 -16.84 -2.63
N LYS A 102 5.08 -16.13 -3.74
CA LYS A 102 5.57 -14.74 -3.71
C LYS A 102 4.42 -13.76 -3.78
N VAL A 103 4.49 -12.72 -2.95
CA VAL A 103 3.55 -11.59 -2.98
C VAL A 103 4.30 -10.27 -2.97
N ALA A 104 3.65 -9.20 -3.42
CA ALA A 104 4.20 -7.86 -3.34
C ALA A 104 4.32 -7.40 -1.88
N SER A 105 5.48 -6.87 -1.49
CA SER A 105 5.70 -6.40 -0.12
C SER A 105 5.02 -5.05 0.16
N CYS A 106 4.79 -4.26 -0.88
CA CYS A 106 4.24 -2.90 -0.80
C CYS A 106 2.98 -2.78 -1.66
N SER A 107 2.14 -1.81 -1.31
CA SER A 107 0.98 -1.44 -2.15
C SER A 107 1.46 -0.76 -3.42
N ALA A 108 0.83 -1.08 -4.55
CA ALA A 108 1.13 -0.43 -5.82
C ALA A 108 0.81 1.07 -5.78
N THR A 109 1.72 1.86 -6.36
CA THR A 109 1.59 3.31 -6.50
C THR A 109 1.01 3.70 -7.85
N SER A 110 1.15 2.84 -8.86
CA SER A 110 0.55 3.01 -10.19
C SER A 110 -0.31 1.82 -10.59
N LYS A 111 -1.13 2.02 -11.61
CA LYS A 111 -1.97 0.95 -12.17
C LYS A 111 -1.13 -0.14 -12.83
N GLU A 112 -0.08 0.24 -13.55
CA GLU A 112 0.84 -0.68 -14.21
C GLU A 112 1.56 -1.55 -13.18
N GLU A 113 2.01 -0.96 -12.06
CA GLU A 113 2.61 -1.69 -10.95
C GLU A 113 1.60 -2.68 -10.34
N TRP A 114 0.35 -2.26 -10.14
CA TRP A 114 -0.70 -3.13 -9.61
C TRP A 114 -0.97 -4.33 -10.52
N GLU A 115 -0.99 -4.12 -11.84
CA GLU A 115 -1.16 -5.20 -12.82
C GLU A 115 -0.01 -6.22 -12.72
N GLU A 116 1.24 -5.77 -12.58
CA GLU A 116 2.39 -6.66 -12.36
C GLU A 116 2.30 -7.41 -11.03
N GLN A 117 1.93 -6.73 -9.94
CA GLN A 117 1.75 -7.37 -8.64
C GLN A 117 0.66 -8.44 -8.67
N CYS A 118 -0.45 -8.19 -9.39
CA CYS A 118 -1.55 -9.13 -9.54
C CYS A 118 -1.17 -10.42 -10.28
N LYS A 119 -0.09 -10.43 -11.07
CA LYS A 119 0.44 -11.65 -11.69
C LYS A 119 1.02 -12.62 -10.65
N LEU A 120 1.57 -12.10 -9.56
CA LEU A 120 2.09 -12.91 -8.45
C LEU A 120 0.97 -13.38 -7.53
N TRP A 121 0.20 -12.41 -7.02
CA TRP A 121 -0.92 -12.66 -6.14
C TRP A 121 -1.90 -11.48 -6.20
N PRO A 122 -3.22 -11.70 -6.15
CA PRO A 122 -4.18 -10.61 -6.22
C PRO A 122 -4.03 -9.61 -5.07
N THR A 123 -3.88 -8.34 -5.42
CA THR A 123 -3.84 -7.21 -4.47
C THR A 123 -5.02 -6.27 -4.70
N SER A 124 -5.33 -5.43 -3.72
CA SER A 124 -6.32 -4.35 -3.82
C SER A 124 -5.63 -3.08 -4.28
N TYR A 125 -6.15 -2.46 -5.33
CA TYR A 125 -5.72 -1.14 -5.78
C TYR A 125 -6.82 -0.14 -5.51
N HIS A 126 -6.47 0.90 -4.77
CA HIS A 126 -7.27 2.08 -4.61
C HIS A 126 -6.53 3.17 -5.38
N PRO A 127 -7.00 3.55 -6.58
CA PRO A 127 -6.46 4.72 -7.26
C PRO A 127 -6.46 5.85 -6.24
N PRO A 128 -5.37 6.63 -6.11
CA PRO A 128 -5.43 7.84 -5.33
C PRO A 128 -6.62 8.62 -5.88
N HIS A 129 -7.62 8.85 -5.02
CA HIS A 129 -8.65 9.80 -5.38
C HIS A 129 -7.90 11.10 -5.64
N ASP A 130 -8.13 11.70 -6.80
CA ASP A 130 -7.85 13.11 -7.02
C ASP A 130 -8.72 13.87 -6.01
N ILE A 131 -8.27 13.92 -4.76
CA ILE A 131 -8.60 15.03 -3.89
C ILE A 131 -7.79 16.15 -4.50
N ASP A 132 -8.44 16.81 -5.45
CA ASP A 132 -8.00 17.99 -6.18
C ASP A 132 -7.00 18.80 -5.34
N GLY A 133 -5.70 18.64 -5.65
CA GLY A 133 -4.66 19.61 -5.32
C GLY A 133 -4.29 19.88 -3.86
N VAL A 134 -4.54 18.99 -2.88
CA VAL A 134 -3.96 19.16 -1.53
C VAL A 134 -3.28 17.88 -1.04
N SER A 135 -2.09 17.60 -1.57
CA SER A 135 -1.06 17.06 -0.67
C SER A 135 -0.93 18.09 0.44
N GLY A 136 -1.29 17.74 1.67
CA GLY A 136 -1.06 18.62 2.82
C GLY A 136 0.38 19.13 2.80
N PHE A 137 0.58 20.36 3.26
CA PHE A 137 1.92 20.93 3.39
C PHE A 137 2.82 19.97 4.14
N LYS A 138 4.03 19.75 3.64
CA LYS A 138 5.00 18.96 4.39
C LYS A 138 5.34 19.71 5.67
N GLU A 139 5.67 18.98 6.73
CA GLU A 139 5.94 19.61 8.04
C GLU A 139 7.13 20.58 7.98
N GLU A 140 8.09 20.31 7.08
CA GLU A 140 9.21 21.19 6.73
C GLU A 140 8.82 22.50 6.02
N GLU A 141 7.64 22.58 5.39
CA GLU A 141 7.15 23.76 4.68
C GLU A 141 6.35 24.71 5.58
N LEU A 142 5.82 24.21 6.70
CA LEU A 142 5.00 24.97 7.64
C LEU A 142 5.68 26.25 8.16
N PRO A 143 6.97 26.26 8.55
CA PRO A 143 7.62 27.48 9.06
C PRO A 143 7.62 28.61 8.02
N SER A 144 7.88 28.26 6.75
CA SER A 144 7.90 29.21 5.63
C SER A 144 6.50 29.75 5.35
N ILE A 145 5.47 28.89 5.39
CA ILE A 145 4.08 29.28 5.22
C ILE A 145 3.64 30.26 6.31
N PHE A 146 3.94 29.95 7.57
CA PHE A 146 3.64 30.86 8.69
C PHE A 146 4.38 32.19 8.58
N HIS A 147 5.64 32.16 8.12
CA HIS A 147 6.41 33.38 7.88
C HIS A 147 5.75 34.26 6.82
N PHE A 148 5.43 33.71 5.64
CA PHE A 148 4.81 34.47 4.56
C PHE A 148 3.43 35.00 4.95
N MET A 149 2.62 34.21 5.65
CA MET A 149 1.30 34.61 6.12
C MET A 149 1.40 35.77 7.13
N ARG A 150 2.34 35.70 8.08
CA ARG A 150 2.58 36.79 9.05
C ARG A 150 3.04 38.07 8.35
N THR A 151 3.96 37.95 7.39
CA THR A 151 4.45 39.10 6.61
C THR A 151 3.32 39.74 5.81
N ALA A 152 2.46 38.96 5.16
CA ALA A 152 1.29 39.47 4.45
C ALA A 152 0.31 40.22 5.38
N MET A 153 0.07 39.69 6.60
CA MET A 153 -0.77 40.36 7.60
C MET A 153 -0.17 41.67 8.12
N GLN A 154 1.16 41.77 8.22
CA GLN A 154 1.83 43.01 8.62
C GLN A 154 1.79 44.06 7.51
N LEU A 155 2.00 43.64 6.27
CA LEU A 155 1.96 44.54 5.12
C LEU A 155 0.55 45.08 4.84
N SER A 156 -0.51 44.30 5.10
CA SER A 156 -1.90 44.74 4.94
C SER A 156 -2.33 45.81 5.96
N GLN A 157 -1.66 45.91 7.11
CA GLN A 157 -1.92 46.96 8.10
C GLN A 157 -1.32 48.32 7.70
N VAL A 158 -0.33 48.33 6.82
CA VAL A 158 0.48 49.52 6.51
C VAL A 158 -0.02 50.27 5.28
N ASN A 159 -0.82 49.68 4.39
CA ASN A 159 -1.48 50.40 3.28
C ASN A 159 -2.71 49.65 2.78
N SER A 160 -3.83 50.37 2.63
CA SER A 160 -5.10 49.88 2.08
C SER A 160 -5.01 49.69 0.56
N PRO A 161 -4.65 48.50 0.07
CA PRO A 161 -5.61 47.71 -0.69
C PRO A 161 -5.63 46.23 -0.26
N VAL A 162 -6.70 45.52 -0.62
CA VAL A 162 -6.93 44.12 -0.25
C VAL A 162 -5.90 43.22 -0.94
N TYR A 163 -4.93 42.71 -0.18
CA TYR A 163 -3.97 41.71 -0.63
C TYR A 163 -4.63 40.32 -0.63
N TYR A 164 -4.79 39.72 -1.80
CA TYR A 164 -5.22 38.33 -1.94
C TYR A 164 -3.99 37.43 -2.07
N VAL A 165 -3.76 36.57 -1.08
CA VAL A 165 -2.80 35.47 -1.22
C VAL A 165 -3.54 34.34 -1.93
N ILE A 166 -3.29 34.17 -3.23
CA ILE A 166 -3.81 33.03 -3.99
C ILE A 166 -2.71 31.97 -4.04
N LEU A 167 -2.96 30.84 -3.38
CA LEU A 167 -2.17 29.63 -3.50
C LEU A 167 -2.76 28.80 -4.64
N LEU A 168 -2.10 28.80 -5.80
CA LEU A 168 -2.40 27.86 -6.89
C LEU A 168 -1.20 26.93 -7.06
N HIS A 169 -1.42 25.61 -7.00
CA HIS A 169 -0.40 24.59 -7.25
C HIS A 169 0.91 24.80 -6.47
N SER A 170 0.79 24.99 -5.14
CA SER A 170 1.95 25.16 -4.25
C SER A 170 2.84 26.38 -4.57
N ARG A 171 2.31 27.39 -5.27
CA ARG A 171 3.00 28.66 -5.53
C ARG A 171 2.24 29.82 -4.89
N LEU A 172 2.98 30.67 -4.17
CA LEU A 172 2.46 31.89 -3.56
C LEU A 172 2.50 33.02 -4.59
N PHE A 173 1.35 33.63 -4.89
CA PHE A 173 1.28 34.86 -5.68
C PHE A 173 0.83 36.02 -4.80
N CYS A 174 1.55 37.14 -4.86
CA CYS A 174 1.26 38.37 -4.13
C CYS A 174 1.08 39.53 -5.13
N LYS A 175 0.02 40.33 -4.97
CA LYS A 175 -0.18 41.61 -5.69
C LYS A 175 -0.54 42.69 -4.70
#